data_AF-A0A8S1J5A8-F1
#
_entry.id   AF-A0A8S1J5A8-F1
#
_cell.length_a   1.000
_cell.length_b   1.000
_cell.length_c   1.000
_cell.angle_alpha   90.00
_cell.angle_beta   90.00
_cell.angle_gamma   90.00
#
_symmetry.space_group_name_H-M   'P 1'
#
loop_
_entity.id
_entity.type
_entity.pdbx_description
1 polymer ?
#
loop_
_entity_poly.entity_id
_entity_poly.type
_entity_poly.pdbx_seq_one_letter_code
_entity_poly.pdbx_strand_id
1 'polypeptide(L)'
;SVPKETVMGLFRDLRGVVSAAGNRRPYGLVFDWLYPAHFPVILKCLEAWSDTPDVTTPLLKFVAEFVQNKTQRLSFDLSSPNGILLFREVSKVLVTHGTAVLQKGDVPDIYHHKYKGIWICLQILTRALAGNYVNFGVFGLYGDSALEDALKISLKMALSIPLNDIIAYKKLSKSFYSLVDVLCEHHTSVIASCEQSTFVFLMTALETGLKALDVTISSQCAAALNHLAAYYFRHVVAAIDVNSPPPAAQALAEHIRQ
;
A
#
# COMPACT_ATOMS: atom_id res chain seq x y z
N SER A 1 21.91 -23.11 -9.18
CA SER A 1 20.75 -22.22 -8.98
C SER A 1 19.95 -22.74 -7.80
N VAL A 2 19.34 -21.87 -6.98
CA VAL A 2 18.45 -22.30 -5.90
C VAL A 2 17.13 -22.81 -6.53
N PRO A 3 16.61 -23.99 -6.15
CA PRO A 3 15.34 -24.50 -6.67
C PRO A 3 14.18 -23.56 -6.33
N LYS A 4 13.25 -23.35 -7.28
CA LYS A 4 12.10 -22.45 -7.08
C LYS A 4 11.22 -22.91 -5.92
N GLU A 5 11.04 -24.23 -5.81
CA GLU A 5 10.25 -24.90 -4.78
C GLU A 5 10.80 -24.61 -3.38
N THR A 6 12.13 -24.54 -3.23
CA THR A 6 12.78 -24.19 -1.97
C THR A 6 12.44 -22.76 -1.56
N VAL A 7 12.50 -21.81 -2.50
CA VAL A 7 12.16 -20.41 -2.24
C VAL A 7 10.68 -20.27 -1.88
N MET A 8 9.81 -20.98 -2.61
CA MET A 8 8.37 -21.01 -2.34
C MET A 8 8.05 -21.58 -0.96
N GLY A 9 8.70 -22.69 -0.58
CA GLY A 9 8.57 -23.31 0.74
C GLY A 9 9.00 -22.37 1.86
N LEU A 10 10.20 -21.78 1.72
CA LEU A 10 10.75 -20.82 2.68
C LEU A 10 9.76 -19.69 3.01
N PHE A 11 9.23 -19.00 2.00
CA PHE A 11 8.32 -17.88 2.27
C PHE A 11 6.95 -18.32 2.79
N ARG A 12 6.48 -19.54 2.49
CA ARG A 12 5.27 -20.10 3.10
C ARG A 12 5.50 -20.39 4.58
N ASP A 13 6.64 -20.98 4.92
CA ASP A 13 7.00 -21.33 6.29
C ASP A 13 7.23 -20.07 7.14
N LEU A 14 8.00 -19.11 6.62
CA LEU A 14 8.21 -17.81 7.27
C LEU A 14 6.90 -17.08 7.51
N ARG A 15 5.97 -17.11 6.56
CA ARG A 15 4.63 -16.54 6.76
C ARG A 15 3.89 -17.26 7.89
N GLY A 16 4.02 -18.57 8.00
CA GLY A 16 3.48 -19.37 9.10
C GLY A 16 4.06 -18.97 10.45
N VAL A 17 5.39 -18.86 10.54
CA VAL A 17 6.12 -18.42 11.75
C VAL A 17 5.66 -17.03 12.18
N VAL A 18 5.62 -16.07 11.26
CA VAL A 18 5.13 -14.71 11.55
C VAL A 18 3.66 -14.72 11.95
N SER A 19 2.83 -15.54 11.32
CA SER A 19 1.42 -15.64 11.70
C SER A 19 1.22 -16.17 13.12
N ALA A 20 2.12 -17.03 13.60
CA ALA A 20 2.11 -17.53 14.98
C ALA A 20 2.68 -16.51 15.98
N ALA A 21 3.54 -15.59 15.53
CA ALA A 21 4.05 -14.48 16.33
C ALA A 21 2.98 -13.39 16.53
N GLY A 22 1.99 -13.69 17.36
CA GLY A 22 0.81 -12.83 17.59
C GLY A 22 1.03 -11.68 18.59
N ASN A 23 2.09 -11.69 19.39
CA ASN A 23 2.36 -10.63 20.36
C ASN A 23 3.79 -10.06 20.19
N ARG A 24 4.07 -8.96 20.88
CA ARG A 24 5.28 -8.12 20.67
C ARG A 24 6.59 -8.90 20.76
N ARG A 25 6.75 -9.80 21.73
CA ARG A 25 8.03 -10.47 22.00
C ARG A 25 8.45 -11.47 20.90
N PRO A 26 7.64 -12.47 20.51
CA PRO A 26 7.92 -13.34 19.37
C PRO A 26 8.06 -12.57 18.06
N TYR A 27 7.25 -11.51 17.84
CA TYR A 27 7.41 -10.68 16.65
C TYR A 27 8.80 -10.02 16.64
N GLY A 28 9.21 -9.43 17.77
CA GLY A 28 10.53 -8.84 17.94
C GLY A 28 11.66 -9.82 17.63
N LEU A 29 11.58 -11.06 18.14
CA LEU A 29 12.58 -12.10 17.84
C LEU A 29 12.68 -12.40 16.34
N VAL A 30 11.53 -12.47 15.64
CA VAL A 30 11.53 -12.69 14.18
C VAL A 30 12.06 -11.45 13.44
N PHE A 31 11.73 -10.25 13.91
CA PHE A 31 12.23 -9.00 13.34
C PHE A 31 13.74 -8.88 13.49
N ASP A 32 14.28 -9.14 14.68
CA ASP A 32 15.72 -9.07 14.98
C ASP A 32 16.51 -10.15 14.22
N TRP A 33 15.90 -11.32 14.01
CA TRP A 33 16.49 -12.33 13.13
C TRP A 33 16.50 -11.87 11.67
N LEU A 34 15.41 -11.26 11.19
CA LEU A 34 15.26 -10.88 9.79
C LEU A 34 16.08 -9.63 9.43
N TYR A 35 16.03 -8.59 10.25
CA TYR A 35 16.66 -7.29 10.02
C TYR A 35 17.92 -7.12 10.86
N PRO A 36 19.05 -6.65 10.29
CA PRO A 36 19.24 -6.27 8.88
C PRO A 36 19.69 -7.45 8.00
N ALA A 37 20.13 -8.56 8.59
CA ALA A 37 20.95 -9.56 7.91
C ALA A 37 20.25 -10.33 6.78
N HIS A 38 18.97 -10.67 6.95
CA HIS A 38 18.24 -11.55 6.03
C HIS A 38 17.25 -10.80 5.13
N PHE A 39 16.90 -9.55 5.46
CA PHE A 39 16.01 -8.75 4.61
C PHE A 39 16.50 -8.61 3.16
N PRO A 40 17.81 -8.40 2.87
CA PRO A 40 18.30 -8.33 1.49
C PRO A 40 18.01 -9.57 0.63
N VAL A 41 17.79 -10.73 1.25
CA VAL A 41 17.40 -11.96 0.54
C VAL A 41 16.03 -11.81 -0.11
N ILE A 42 15.10 -11.08 0.54
CA ILE A 42 13.76 -10.84 0.02
C ILE A 42 13.84 -10.07 -1.30
N LEU A 43 14.63 -9.00 -1.35
CA LEU A 43 14.81 -8.17 -2.54
C LEU A 43 15.48 -8.96 -3.67
N LYS A 44 16.57 -9.67 -3.38
CA LYS A 44 17.26 -10.52 -4.37
C LYS A 44 16.34 -11.60 -4.95
N CYS A 45 15.44 -12.17 -4.14
CA CYS A 45 14.44 -13.12 -4.62
C CYS A 45 13.40 -12.45 -5.54
N LEU A 46 12.92 -11.24 -5.20
CA LEU A 46 12.00 -10.51 -6.06
C LEU A 46 12.62 -10.15 -7.42
N GLU A 47 13.89 -9.74 -7.42
CA GLU A 47 14.64 -9.41 -8.64
C GLU A 47 14.88 -10.67 -9.50
N ALA A 48 15.35 -11.77 -8.89
CA ALA A 48 15.70 -12.98 -9.62
C ALA A 48 14.49 -13.74 -10.20
N TRP A 49 13.30 -13.58 -9.61
CA TRP A 49 12.09 -14.29 -10.00
C TRP A 49 10.91 -13.36 -10.33
N SER A 50 11.18 -12.13 -10.75
CA SER A 50 10.17 -11.11 -11.12
C SER A 50 9.10 -11.63 -12.10
N ASP A 51 9.49 -12.52 -13.00
CA ASP A 51 8.62 -13.15 -14.01
C ASP A 51 7.99 -14.47 -13.57
N THR A 52 8.20 -14.92 -12.34
CA THR A 52 7.62 -16.17 -11.81
C THR A 52 6.65 -15.88 -10.66
N PRO A 53 5.34 -15.67 -10.92
CA PRO A 53 4.35 -15.37 -9.89
C PRO A 53 4.23 -16.44 -8.80
N ASP A 54 4.53 -17.69 -9.11
CA ASP A 54 4.54 -18.79 -8.14
C ASP A 54 5.57 -18.60 -7.02
N VAL A 55 6.66 -17.88 -7.30
CA VAL A 55 7.70 -17.53 -6.33
C VAL A 55 7.41 -16.19 -5.67
N THR A 56 7.05 -15.16 -6.45
CA THR A 56 6.82 -13.81 -5.91
C THR A 56 5.56 -13.74 -5.06
N THR A 57 4.50 -14.50 -5.37
CA THR A 57 3.24 -14.47 -4.60
C THR A 57 3.42 -14.93 -3.14
N PRO A 58 4.03 -16.10 -2.83
CA PRO A 58 4.32 -16.49 -1.45
C PRO A 58 5.16 -15.46 -0.69
N LEU A 59 6.17 -14.90 -1.35
CA LEU A 59 7.05 -13.87 -0.80
C LEU A 59 6.27 -12.61 -0.43
N LEU A 60 5.49 -12.06 -1.36
CA LEU A 60 4.66 -10.87 -1.09
C LEU A 60 3.64 -11.16 0.02
N LYS A 61 3.06 -12.37 0.08
CA LYS A 61 2.16 -12.76 1.17
C LYS A 61 2.86 -12.87 2.52
N PHE A 62 4.12 -13.28 2.55
CA PHE A 62 4.94 -13.21 3.75
C PHE A 62 5.12 -11.75 4.19
N VAL A 63 5.51 -10.85 3.29
CA VAL A 63 5.67 -9.42 3.60
C VAL A 63 4.36 -8.82 4.08
N ALA A 64 3.23 -9.12 3.41
CA ALA A 64 1.90 -8.65 3.81
C ALA A 64 1.54 -9.07 5.24
N GLU A 65 1.89 -10.30 5.64
CA GLU A 65 1.71 -10.78 7.00
C GLU A 65 2.66 -10.05 7.96
N PHE A 66 3.93 -9.92 7.59
CA PHE A 66 4.99 -9.31 8.40
C PHE A 66 4.72 -7.84 8.79
N VAL A 67 4.07 -7.09 7.91
CA VAL A 67 3.70 -5.68 8.17
C VAL A 67 2.36 -5.50 8.87
N GLN A 68 1.61 -6.59 9.09
CA GLN A 68 0.29 -6.50 9.69
C GLN A 68 0.37 -6.37 11.20
N ASN A 69 -0.11 -5.24 11.74
CA ASN A 69 -0.16 -5.01 13.19
C ASN A 69 -1.39 -5.70 13.82
N LYS A 70 -1.40 -7.04 13.81
CA LYS A 70 -2.42 -7.81 14.55
C LYS A 70 -2.11 -7.74 16.03
N THR A 71 -3.15 -7.56 16.86
CA THR A 71 -3.05 -7.67 18.33
C THR A 71 -1.91 -6.82 18.93
N GLN A 72 -1.64 -5.65 18.32
CA GLN A 72 -0.57 -4.72 18.74
C GLN A 72 0.82 -5.38 18.81
N ARG A 73 1.11 -6.34 17.93
CA ARG A 73 2.43 -6.99 17.88
C ARG A 73 3.55 -6.08 17.37
N LEU A 74 3.19 -5.08 16.55
CA LEU A 74 4.09 -4.07 15.99
C LEU A 74 4.19 -2.83 16.90
N SER A 75 4.15 -2.99 18.22
CA SER A 75 4.33 -1.88 19.16
C SER A 75 5.81 -1.71 19.49
N PHE A 76 6.54 -0.98 18.65
CA PHE A 76 7.91 -0.57 18.92
C PHE A 76 7.96 0.52 20.00
N ASP A 77 9.07 0.64 20.71
CA ASP A 77 9.27 1.74 21.65
C ASP A 77 9.35 3.07 20.89
N LEU A 78 8.88 4.17 21.50
CA LEU A 78 8.85 5.50 20.86
C LEU A 78 10.23 5.99 20.41
N SER A 79 11.30 5.53 21.07
CA SER A 79 12.69 5.83 20.71
C SER A 79 13.29 4.84 19.69
N SER A 80 12.56 3.81 19.30
CA SER A 80 13.04 2.77 18.40
C SER A 80 12.90 3.21 16.94
N PRO A 81 13.95 3.08 16.12
CA PRO A 81 13.86 3.31 14.69
C PRO A 81 13.17 2.15 13.94
N ASN A 82 12.81 1.05 14.61
CA ASN A 82 12.40 -0.20 13.95
C ASN A 82 11.19 -0.05 13.03
N GLY A 83 10.22 0.80 13.39
CA GLY A 83 9.08 1.09 12.51
C GLY A 83 9.50 1.77 11.20
N ILE A 84 10.40 2.75 11.29
CA ILE A 84 10.97 3.45 10.13
C ILE A 84 11.77 2.47 9.28
N LEU A 85 12.63 1.66 9.90
CA LEU A 85 13.47 0.67 9.23
C LEU A 85 12.60 -0.38 8.50
N LEU A 86 11.57 -0.90 9.17
CA LEU A 86 10.61 -1.82 8.56
C LEU A 86 9.96 -1.19 7.33
N PHE A 87 9.48 0.05 7.44
CA PHE A 87 8.80 0.70 6.32
C PHE A 87 9.74 1.00 5.14
N ARG A 88 11.01 1.36 5.40
CA ARG A 88 12.01 1.52 4.32
C ARG A 88 12.19 0.23 3.54
N GLU A 89 12.24 -0.89 4.23
CA GLU A 89 12.35 -2.19 3.60
C GLU A 89 11.06 -2.60 2.84
N VAL A 90 9.89 -2.24 3.36
CA VAL A 90 8.60 -2.39 2.65
C VAL A 90 8.57 -1.56 1.37
N SER A 91 9.04 -0.31 1.41
CA SER A 91 9.12 0.55 0.24
C SER A 91 9.97 -0.09 -0.86
N LYS A 92 11.16 -0.61 -0.52
CA LYS A 92 12.01 -1.33 -1.48
C LYS A 92 11.30 -2.53 -2.12
N VAL A 93 10.57 -3.33 -1.32
CA VAL A 93 9.78 -4.46 -1.83
C VAL A 93 8.72 -4.00 -2.85
N LEU A 94 7.97 -2.94 -2.50
CA LEU A 94 6.93 -2.38 -3.37
C LEU A 94 7.51 -1.82 -4.66
N VAL A 95 8.61 -1.07 -4.58
CA VAL A 95 9.29 -0.49 -5.75
C VAL A 95 9.86 -1.57 -6.64
N THR A 96 10.52 -2.58 -6.08
CA THR A 96 11.13 -3.69 -6.83
C THR A 96 10.07 -4.48 -7.59
N HIS A 97 9.02 -4.94 -6.90
CA HIS A 97 7.96 -5.71 -7.54
C HIS A 97 7.12 -4.84 -8.50
N GLY A 98 6.80 -3.62 -8.09
CA GLY A 98 5.98 -2.69 -8.85
C GLY A 98 6.63 -2.27 -10.16
N THR A 99 7.93 -2.00 -10.16
CA THR A 99 8.67 -1.66 -11.38
C THR A 99 8.65 -2.82 -12.38
N ALA A 100 8.89 -4.04 -11.90
CA ALA A 100 8.88 -5.23 -12.77
C ALA A 100 7.47 -5.56 -13.30
N VAL A 101 6.43 -5.47 -12.45
CA VAL A 101 5.06 -5.85 -12.86
C VAL A 101 4.46 -4.84 -13.85
N LEU A 102 4.83 -3.56 -13.76
CA LEU A 102 4.38 -2.51 -14.68
C LEU A 102 5.01 -2.61 -16.07
N GLN A 103 6.18 -3.24 -16.19
CA GLN A 103 6.83 -3.50 -17.47
C GLN A 103 6.20 -4.69 -18.24
N LYS A 104 5.36 -5.49 -17.58
CA LYS A 104 4.67 -6.60 -18.24
C LYS A 104 3.55 -6.08 -19.12
N GLY A 105 3.62 -6.46 -20.41
CA GLY A 105 2.54 -6.24 -21.38
C GLY A 105 1.34 -7.17 -21.13
N ASP A 106 0.46 -7.26 -22.12
CA ASP A 106 -0.68 -8.17 -22.06
C ASP A 106 -0.19 -9.62 -22.13
N VAL A 107 -0.44 -10.34 -21.04
CA VAL A 107 -0.06 -11.75 -20.88
C VAL A 107 -1.32 -12.62 -20.76
N PRO A 108 -1.30 -13.85 -21.30
CA PRO A 108 -2.31 -14.85 -20.99
C PRO A 108 -2.41 -15.03 -19.46
N ASP A 109 -3.64 -15.07 -18.93
CA ASP A 109 -3.90 -15.04 -17.48
C ASP A 109 -3.27 -13.81 -16.79
N ILE A 110 -3.74 -12.63 -17.19
CA ILE A 110 -3.37 -11.34 -16.60
C ILE A 110 -3.61 -11.30 -15.08
N TYR A 111 -4.61 -12.04 -14.59
CA TYR A 111 -4.87 -12.09 -13.16
C TYR A 111 -3.70 -12.71 -12.41
N HIS A 112 -3.25 -13.90 -12.83
CA HIS A 112 -2.15 -14.61 -12.17
C HIS A 112 -0.83 -13.84 -12.26
N HIS A 113 -0.53 -13.24 -13.41
CA HIS A 113 0.77 -12.63 -13.70
C HIS A 113 0.90 -11.17 -13.27
N LYS A 114 -0.21 -10.43 -13.19
CA LYS A 114 -0.22 -8.98 -12.91
C LYS A 114 -1.09 -8.65 -11.70
N TYR A 115 -2.40 -8.89 -11.79
CA TYR A 115 -3.35 -8.38 -10.78
C TYR A 115 -3.12 -8.99 -9.40
N LYS A 116 -2.72 -10.26 -9.34
CA LYS A 116 -2.49 -10.97 -8.08
C LYS A 116 -1.35 -10.37 -7.27
N GLY A 117 -0.23 -10.08 -7.91
CA GLY A 117 0.91 -9.41 -7.28
C GLY A 117 0.55 -8.00 -6.84
N ILE A 118 -0.13 -7.25 -7.71
CA ILE A 118 -0.56 -5.87 -7.44
C ILE A 118 -1.44 -5.80 -6.21
N TRP A 119 -2.53 -6.59 -6.12
CA TRP A 119 -3.43 -6.46 -4.96
C TRP A 119 -2.75 -6.82 -3.64
N ILE A 120 -1.78 -7.75 -3.64
CA ILE A 120 -0.99 -8.05 -2.45
C ILE A 120 -0.11 -6.84 -2.08
N CYS A 121 0.49 -6.16 -3.06
CA CYS A 121 1.26 -4.93 -2.84
C CYS A 121 0.40 -3.80 -2.28
N LEU A 122 -0.81 -3.59 -2.82
CA LEU A 122 -1.75 -2.62 -2.27
C LEU A 122 -2.08 -2.96 -0.80
N GLN A 123 -2.34 -4.24 -0.52
CA GLN A 123 -2.56 -4.71 0.85
C GLN A 123 -1.36 -4.52 1.78
N ILE A 124 -0.13 -4.74 1.31
CA ILE A 124 1.11 -4.48 2.07
C ILE A 124 1.13 -3.01 2.48
N LEU A 125 0.94 -2.10 1.52
CA LEU A 125 0.98 -0.67 1.78
C LEU A 125 -0.14 -0.23 2.73
N THR A 126 -1.38 -0.65 2.49
CA THR A 126 -2.52 -0.36 3.38
C THR A 126 -2.21 -0.74 4.84
N ARG A 127 -1.68 -1.94 5.07
CA ARG A 127 -1.34 -2.43 6.42
C ARG A 127 -0.19 -1.65 7.06
N ALA A 128 0.76 -1.20 6.25
CA ALA A 128 1.87 -0.42 6.73
C ALA A 128 1.45 1.01 7.12
N LEU A 129 0.60 1.65 6.31
CA LEU A 129 0.09 2.99 6.57
C LEU A 129 -0.88 3.02 7.77
N ALA A 130 -1.83 2.08 7.82
CA ALA A 130 -2.82 1.98 8.91
C ALA A 130 -2.28 1.25 10.16
N GLY A 131 -1.00 0.86 10.16
CA GLY A 131 -0.42 0.01 11.20
C GLY A 131 -0.12 0.73 12.52
N ASN A 132 -0.05 2.06 12.51
CA ASN A 132 0.26 2.93 13.66
C ASN A 132 1.59 2.62 14.36
N TYR A 133 2.56 2.04 13.64
CA TYR A 133 3.89 1.70 14.17
C TYR A 133 5.02 2.55 13.56
N VAL A 134 4.68 3.50 12.69
CA VAL A 134 5.62 4.43 12.05
C VAL A 134 5.02 5.83 12.07
N ASN A 135 5.83 6.83 12.44
CA ASN A 135 5.47 8.21 12.20
C ASN A 135 5.97 8.61 10.80
N PHE A 136 5.05 8.71 9.84
CA PHE A 136 5.39 9.01 8.44
C PHE A 136 5.93 10.42 8.20
N GLY A 137 5.71 11.36 9.12
CA GLY A 137 6.24 12.72 9.00
C GLY A 137 7.78 12.79 9.03
N VAL A 138 8.44 11.78 9.62
CA VAL A 138 9.90 11.74 9.71
C VAL A 138 10.57 11.58 8.35
N PHE A 139 9.95 10.91 7.39
CA PHE A 139 10.52 10.70 6.05
C PHE A 139 10.79 12.02 5.34
N GLY A 140 9.81 12.94 5.37
CA GLY A 140 9.96 14.28 4.80
C GLY A 140 11.01 15.12 5.54
N LEU A 141 11.09 15.01 6.87
CA LEU A 141 12.06 15.78 7.67
C LEU A 141 13.51 15.36 7.43
N TYR A 142 13.76 14.08 7.14
CA TYR A 142 15.09 13.53 6.89
C TYR A 142 15.45 13.39 5.41
N GLY A 143 14.57 13.80 4.49
CA GLY A 143 14.77 13.64 3.05
C GLY A 143 14.81 12.17 2.59
N ASP A 144 14.13 11.28 3.31
CA ASP A 144 14.02 9.86 2.95
C ASP A 144 12.82 9.66 2.01
N SER A 145 13.09 9.23 0.77
CA SER A 145 12.08 9.08 -0.28
C SER A 145 11.20 7.83 -0.12
N ALA A 146 11.45 6.96 0.86
CA ALA A 146 10.79 5.66 0.95
C ALA A 146 9.25 5.75 0.94
N LEU A 147 8.67 6.71 1.64
CA LEU A 147 7.21 6.91 1.64
C LEU A 147 6.70 7.38 0.28
N GLU A 148 7.36 8.38 -0.30
CA GLU A 148 7.00 8.93 -1.59
C GLU A 148 7.08 7.87 -2.69
N ASP A 149 8.16 7.09 -2.72
CA ASP A 149 8.39 6.02 -3.69
C ASP A 149 7.33 4.92 -3.57
N ALA A 150 7.01 4.50 -2.33
CA ALA A 150 5.98 3.48 -2.06
C ALA A 150 4.59 3.94 -2.52
N LEU A 151 4.22 5.19 -2.24
CA LEU A 151 2.95 5.77 -2.65
C LEU A 151 2.86 5.88 -4.17
N LYS A 152 3.89 6.44 -4.82
CA LYS A 152 3.96 6.61 -6.28
C LYS A 152 3.84 5.27 -7.01
N ILE A 153 4.63 4.26 -6.62
CA ILE A 153 4.59 2.97 -7.33
C ILE A 153 3.27 2.24 -7.11
N SER A 154 2.67 2.36 -5.92
CA SER A 154 1.39 1.70 -5.61
C SER A 154 0.22 2.34 -6.35
N LEU A 155 0.19 3.66 -6.47
CA LEU A 155 -0.78 4.37 -7.32
C LEU A 155 -0.60 3.97 -8.79
N LYS A 156 0.63 3.96 -9.31
CA LYS A 156 0.91 3.49 -10.68
C LYS A 156 0.42 2.06 -10.91
N MET A 157 0.68 1.14 -9.98
CA MET A 157 0.17 -0.23 -10.05
C MET A 157 -1.37 -0.28 -10.07
N ALA A 158 -2.03 0.47 -9.18
CA ALA A 158 -3.49 0.52 -9.11
C ALA A 158 -4.12 1.09 -10.39
N LEU A 159 -3.57 2.18 -10.92
CA LEU A 159 -4.03 2.84 -12.16
C LEU A 159 -3.73 2.04 -13.42
N SER A 160 -2.80 1.09 -13.37
CA SER A 160 -2.49 0.19 -14.50
C SER A 160 -3.56 -0.88 -14.75
N ILE A 161 -4.58 -0.97 -13.88
CA ILE A 161 -5.66 -1.94 -13.98
C ILE A 161 -6.96 -1.23 -14.39
N PRO A 162 -7.66 -1.69 -15.44
CA PRO A 162 -8.96 -1.15 -15.81
C PRO A 162 -9.96 -1.22 -14.66
N LEU A 163 -10.79 -0.19 -14.49
CA LEU A 163 -11.78 -0.13 -13.40
C LEU A 163 -12.73 -1.35 -13.40
N ASN A 164 -13.14 -1.81 -14.57
CA ASN A 164 -13.99 -3.01 -14.73
C ASN A 164 -13.35 -4.25 -14.09
N ASP A 165 -12.03 -4.42 -14.23
CA ASP A 165 -11.31 -5.54 -13.63
C ASP A 165 -11.16 -5.37 -12.12
N ILE A 166 -10.91 -4.15 -11.64
CA ILE A 166 -10.87 -3.84 -10.20
C ILE A 166 -12.18 -4.27 -9.52
N ILE A 167 -13.31 -4.02 -10.17
CA ILE A 167 -14.64 -4.37 -9.64
C ILE A 167 -14.91 -5.87 -9.79
N ALA A 168 -14.52 -6.49 -10.90
CA ALA A 168 -14.76 -7.91 -11.17
C ALA A 168 -13.99 -8.84 -10.20
N TYR A 169 -12.74 -8.51 -9.86
CA TYR A 169 -11.90 -9.37 -9.04
C TYR A 169 -12.01 -9.03 -7.54
N LYS A 170 -12.83 -9.77 -6.79
CA LYS A 170 -13.12 -9.54 -5.34
C LYS A 170 -11.92 -9.20 -4.45
N LYS A 171 -10.79 -9.90 -4.59
CA LYS A 171 -9.58 -9.65 -3.77
C LYS A 171 -8.86 -8.36 -4.15
N LEU A 172 -8.82 -8.07 -5.45
CA LEU A 172 -8.28 -6.83 -5.98
C LEU A 172 -9.15 -5.66 -5.53
N SER A 173 -10.47 -5.77 -5.73
CA SER A 173 -11.46 -4.78 -5.31
C SER A 173 -11.27 -4.37 -3.84
N LYS A 174 -11.30 -5.35 -2.92
CA LYS A 174 -11.11 -5.09 -1.48
C LYS A 174 -9.77 -4.42 -1.17
N SER A 175 -8.69 -4.84 -1.84
CA SER A 175 -7.35 -4.27 -1.58
C SER A 175 -7.23 -2.85 -2.14
N PHE A 176 -7.83 -2.58 -3.29
CA PHE A 176 -7.87 -1.26 -3.92
C PHE A 176 -8.67 -0.28 -3.05
N TYR A 177 -9.93 -0.58 -2.72
CA TYR A 177 -10.77 0.34 -1.94
C TYR A 177 -10.23 0.55 -0.53
N SER A 178 -9.65 -0.48 0.09
CA SER A 178 -8.99 -0.32 1.39
C SER A 178 -7.74 0.57 1.33
N LEU A 179 -7.01 0.59 0.22
CA LEU A 179 -5.90 1.52 0.05
C LEU A 179 -6.41 2.94 -0.17
N VAL A 180 -7.40 3.14 -1.05
CA VAL A 180 -7.97 4.47 -1.33
C VAL A 180 -8.52 5.10 -0.05
N ASP A 181 -9.23 4.34 0.77
CA ASP A 181 -9.74 4.78 2.07
C ASP A 181 -8.62 5.30 2.98
N VAL A 182 -7.58 4.49 3.20
CA VAL A 182 -6.41 4.87 4.02
C VAL A 182 -5.65 6.08 3.45
N LEU A 183 -5.56 6.20 2.13
CA LEU A 183 -4.96 7.38 1.49
C LEU A 183 -5.81 8.62 1.72
N CYS A 184 -7.13 8.52 1.61
CA CYS A 184 -8.03 9.63 1.90
C CYS A 184 -7.99 10.04 3.38
N GLU A 185 -7.85 9.09 4.30
CA GLU A 185 -7.80 9.34 5.75
C GLU A 185 -6.48 9.96 6.20
N HIS A 186 -5.34 9.38 5.82
CA HIS A 186 -4.02 9.74 6.38
C HIS A 186 -3.10 10.48 5.40
N HIS A 187 -3.38 10.42 4.10
CA HIS A 187 -2.52 10.96 3.04
C HIS A 187 -3.33 11.77 2.03
N THR A 188 -4.35 12.51 2.50
CA THR A 188 -5.28 13.24 1.62
C THR A 188 -4.56 14.22 0.70
N SER A 189 -3.43 14.78 1.15
CA SER A 189 -2.58 15.66 0.34
C SER A 189 -2.04 15.00 -0.93
N VAL A 190 -1.77 13.69 -0.89
CA VAL A 190 -1.30 12.89 -2.03
C VAL A 190 -2.41 12.72 -3.06
N ILE A 191 -3.62 12.43 -2.61
CA ILE A 191 -4.80 12.33 -3.49
C ILE A 191 -5.15 13.69 -4.09
N ALA A 192 -5.10 14.74 -3.27
CA ALA A 192 -5.43 16.09 -3.68
C ALA A 192 -4.42 16.73 -4.65
N SER A 193 -3.17 16.26 -4.66
CA SER A 193 -2.10 16.79 -5.53
C SER A 193 -1.84 15.89 -6.75
N CYS A 194 -2.71 14.92 -7.04
CA CYS A 194 -2.55 14.05 -8.20
C CYS A 194 -2.98 14.75 -9.50
N GLU A 195 -2.70 14.14 -10.65
CA GLU A 195 -3.16 14.68 -11.94
C GLU A 195 -4.69 14.55 -12.07
N GLN A 196 -5.34 15.46 -12.81
CA GLN A 196 -6.80 15.47 -13.01
C GLN A 196 -7.33 14.10 -13.46
N SER A 197 -6.65 13.44 -14.38
CA SER A 197 -7.04 12.11 -14.89
C SER A 197 -7.05 11.04 -13.79
N THR A 198 -6.07 11.09 -12.89
CA THR A 198 -5.98 10.19 -11.73
C THR A 198 -7.08 10.50 -10.73
N PHE A 199 -7.30 11.79 -10.44
CA PHE A 199 -8.34 12.22 -9.52
C PHE A 199 -9.73 11.77 -10.01
N VAL A 200 -10.05 12.02 -11.29
CA VAL A 200 -11.30 11.59 -11.92
C VAL A 200 -11.45 10.07 -11.86
N PHE A 201 -10.41 9.31 -12.20
CA PHE A 201 -10.45 7.84 -12.09
C PHE A 201 -10.80 7.37 -10.66
N LEU A 202 -10.15 7.95 -9.65
CA LEU A 202 -10.42 7.62 -8.25
C LEU A 202 -11.84 7.99 -7.84
N MET A 203 -12.36 9.15 -8.27
CA MET A 203 -13.73 9.57 -7.96
C MET A 203 -14.75 8.66 -8.64
N THR A 204 -14.56 8.31 -9.91
CA THR A 204 -15.41 7.34 -10.63
C THR A 204 -15.37 5.96 -9.97
N ALA A 205 -14.20 5.52 -9.50
CA ALA A 205 -14.07 4.27 -8.76
C ALA A 205 -14.85 4.33 -7.44
N LEU A 206 -14.72 5.41 -6.66
CA LEU A 206 -15.47 5.60 -5.41
C LEU A 206 -16.97 5.62 -5.64
N GLU A 207 -17.45 6.34 -6.66
CA GLU A 207 -18.87 6.38 -7.03
C GLU A 207 -19.39 4.99 -7.38
N THR A 208 -18.62 4.22 -8.15
CA THR A 208 -19.00 2.86 -8.54
C THR A 208 -18.97 1.91 -7.34
N GLY A 209 -17.96 2.01 -6.48
CA GLY A 209 -17.82 1.22 -5.27
C GLY A 209 -18.91 1.53 -4.22
N LEU A 210 -19.41 2.76 -4.16
CA LEU A 210 -20.53 3.14 -3.29
C LEU A 210 -21.81 2.38 -3.65
N LYS A 211 -21.99 2.05 -4.93
CA LYS A 211 -23.12 1.26 -5.46
C LYS A 211 -22.89 -0.25 -5.35
N ALA A 212 -21.76 -0.70 -4.79
CA ALA A 212 -21.44 -2.11 -4.68
C ALA A 212 -22.30 -2.82 -3.62
N LEU A 213 -22.63 -4.09 -3.87
CA LEU A 213 -23.38 -4.94 -2.94
C LEU A 213 -22.58 -5.36 -1.71
N ASP A 214 -21.24 -5.36 -1.79
CA ASP A 214 -20.38 -5.66 -0.64
C ASP A 214 -20.35 -4.45 0.31
N VAL A 215 -21.04 -4.57 1.44
CA VAL A 215 -21.15 -3.53 2.47
C VAL A 215 -19.79 -3.00 2.93
N THR A 216 -18.76 -3.85 2.92
CA THR A 216 -17.40 -3.42 3.28
C THR A 216 -16.89 -2.37 2.30
N ILE A 217 -17.08 -2.61 1.00
CA ILE A 217 -16.60 -1.73 -0.07
C ILE A 217 -17.39 -0.44 -0.06
N SER A 218 -18.72 -0.50 -0.02
CA SER A 218 -19.54 0.70 -0.02
C SER A 218 -19.31 1.57 1.22
N SER A 219 -19.07 0.97 2.39
CA SER A 219 -18.71 1.70 3.62
C SER A 219 -17.34 2.38 3.50
N GLN A 220 -16.32 1.68 2.96
CA GLN A 220 -14.99 2.26 2.70
C GLN A 220 -15.07 3.43 1.71
N CYS A 221 -15.87 3.31 0.64
CA CYS A 221 -16.07 4.41 -0.30
C CYS A 221 -16.73 5.62 0.37
N ALA A 222 -17.75 5.40 1.20
CA ALA A 222 -18.40 6.48 1.93
C ALA A 222 -17.46 7.17 2.92
N ALA A 223 -16.63 6.41 3.63
CA ALA A 223 -15.61 6.95 4.53
C ALA A 223 -14.57 7.78 3.75
N ALA A 224 -14.02 7.24 2.66
CA ALA A 224 -13.06 7.93 1.81
C ALA A 224 -13.59 9.27 1.27
N LEU A 225 -14.84 9.29 0.78
CA LEU A 225 -15.51 10.52 0.32
C LEU A 225 -15.72 11.51 1.46
N ASN A 226 -16.09 11.04 2.64
CA ASN A 226 -16.24 11.89 3.82
C ASN A 226 -14.89 12.50 4.24
N HIS A 227 -13.79 11.75 4.20
CA HIS A 227 -12.45 12.28 4.48
C HIS A 227 -12.05 13.38 3.50
N LEU A 228 -12.31 13.19 2.20
CA LEU A 228 -12.06 14.20 1.17
C LEU A 228 -12.93 15.45 1.37
N ALA A 229 -14.22 15.29 1.62
CA ALA A 229 -15.13 16.40 1.89
C ALA A 229 -14.72 17.18 3.14
N ALA A 230 -14.35 16.48 4.22
CA ALA A 230 -13.89 17.09 5.46
C ALA A 230 -12.56 17.84 5.27
N TYR A 231 -11.66 17.34 4.42
CA TYR A 231 -10.42 18.02 4.06
C TYR A 231 -10.70 19.28 3.23
N TYR A 232 -11.54 19.17 2.19
CA TYR A 232 -11.96 20.31 1.37
C TYR A 232 -12.63 21.40 2.23
N PHE A 233 -13.57 21.04 3.10
CA PHE A 233 -14.24 22.00 3.96
C PHE A 233 -13.26 22.72 4.90
N ARG A 234 -12.38 21.96 5.57
CA ARG A 234 -11.40 22.52 6.52
C ARG A 234 -10.37 23.42 5.85
N HIS A 235 -9.89 23.06 4.67
CA HIS A 235 -8.74 23.73 4.05
C HIS A 235 -9.09 24.62 2.86
N VAL A 236 -10.29 24.56 2.31
CA VAL A 236 -10.72 25.41 1.19
C VAL A 236 -11.84 26.35 1.62
N VAL A 237 -12.86 25.85 2.32
CA VAL A 237 -14.02 26.66 2.71
C VAL A 237 -13.74 27.46 3.98
N ALA A 238 -13.22 26.81 5.03
CA ALA A 238 -12.92 27.46 6.30
C ALA A 238 -11.60 28.26 6.30
N ALA A 239 -10.69 27.98 5.36
CA ALA A 239 -9.43 28.70 5.21
C ALA A 239 -9.55 30.02 4.43
N ILE A 240 -10.75 30.38 3.95
CA ILE A 240 -11.01 31.69 3.32
C ILE A 240 -10.73 32.84 4.31
N ASP A 241 -10.82 32.57 5.62
CA ASP A 241 -10.61 33.57 6.68
C ASP A 241 -9.17 33.65 7.23
N VAL A 242 -8.26 32.71 6.89
CA VAL A 242 -6.89 32.68 7.45
C VAL A 242 -5.90 32.22 6.38
N ASN A 243 -5.16 33.18 5.80
CA ASN A 243 -3.94 33.03 4.97
C ASN A 243 -3.81 31.75 4.10
N SER A 244 -3.85 31.95 2.77
CA SER A 244 -3.41 31.04 1.70
C SER A 244 -3.53 29.53 1.98
N PRO A 245 -4.56 28.85 1.45
CA PRO A 245 -4.77 27.43 1.71
C PRO A 245 -3.57 26.58 1.23
N PRO A 246 -3.29 25.41 1.86
CA PRO A 246 -2.20 24.54 1.46
C PRO A 246 -2.24 24.20 -0.03
N PRO A 247 -1.09 24.01 -0.72
CA PRO A 247 -1.06 23.73 -2.16
C PRO A 247 -1.96 22.55 -2.58
N ALA A 248 -1.99 21.49 -1.76
CA ALA A 248 -2.87 20.35 -2.00
C ALA A 248 -4.37 20.72 -1.92
N ALA A 249 -4.76 21.61 -1.01
CA ALA A 249 -6.15 22.06 -0.92
C ALA A 249 -6.56 22.94 -2.13
N GLN A 250 -5.63 23.74 -2.65
CA GLN A 250 -5.84 24.48 -3.89
C GLN A 250 -6.01 23.54 -5.09
N ALA A 251 -5.13 22.55 -5.23
CA ALA A 251 -5.23 21.53 -6.27
C ALA A 251 -6.56 20.75 -6.20
N LEU A 252 -7.01 20.38 -5.00
CA LEU A 252 -8.33 19.77 -4.81
C LEU A 252 -9.48 20.67 -5.27
N ALA A 253 -9.41 21.97 -4.98
CA ALA A 253 -10.42 22.93 -5.42
C ALA A 253 -10.43 23.10 -6.94
N GLU A 254 -9.26 23.06 -7.58
CA GLU A 254 -9.15 23.07 -9.04
C GLU A 254 -9.75 21.80 -9.66
N HIS A 255 -9.50 20.64 -9.07
CA HIS A 255 -10.09 19.39 -9.52
C HIS A 255 -11.62 19.41 -9.55
N ILE A 256 -12.26 20.03 -8.55
CA ILE A 256 -13.72 20.11 -8.41
C ILE A 256 -14.34 21.13 -9.36
N ARG A 257 -13.58 22.13 -9.82
CA ARG A 257 -14.08 23.17 -10.74
C ARG A 257 -14.11 22.71 -12.21
N GLN A 258 -13.35 21.66 -12.55
CA GLN A 258 -13.23 21.10 -13.90
C GLN A 258 -14.22 19.96 -14.11
#